data_AF-D2RZ52-F1
#
_entry.id   AF-D2RZ52-F1
#
_cell.length_a   1.000
_cell.length_b   1.000
_cell.length_c   1.000
_cell.angle_alpha   90.00
_cell.angle_beta   90.00
_cell.angle_gamma   90.00
#
_symmetry.space_group_name_H-M   'P 1'
#
loop_
_entity.id
_entity.type
_entity.pdbx_description
1 polymer ?
#
loop_
_entity_poly.entity_id
_entity_poly.type
_entity_poly.pdbx_seq_one_letter_code
_entity_poly.pdbx_strand_id
1 'polypeptide(L)'
;MHVVVLGAGYAGLGLTKRLESSLPSDVDLTLVDESPDHLVQHELHRVIRRPGVANEIRLSLPGALERATARVARVEAIDRDERVVSLSDGRLEYDIAAICLGARTAYYGLEGVPEHGIPLKRLSHARQIRKRAREALRADDGGRIVVGGAGLSGVQVAGELAALAREEYGSASIALLEQRARVAPEFPENFGRAVERALEDDGIEIRTGATVTGADADGVRLESGERLPFDLLVWTGGIRGADALEGERPTVEADLRLDDRTFALGDAARVVDAAGEAVPASAQAAVREARTAAENVERLVDARRNGGEAVDPDLEAFRFESPGWVVSVGDEAVATVGSRVLTGRPARALKASVGLGYLSSVGDPGSVAGFAAREFLSERFRRDR
;
A
#
# COMPACT_ATOMS: atom_id res chain seq x y z
N MET A 1 18.53 -20.89 16.02
CA MET A 1 18.04 -19.51 16.21
C MET A 1 17.03 -19.25 15.13
N HIS A 2 15.89 -18.68 15.49
CA HIS A 2 14.74 -18.53 14.60
C HIS A 2 14.38 -17.05 14.39
N VAL A 3 14.52 -16.59 13.15
CA VAL A 3 14.10 -15.26 12.71
C VAL A 3 12.76 -15.37 12.00
N VAL A 4 11.77 -14.60 12.45
CA VAL A 4 10.41 -14.61 11.91
C VAL A 4 10.06 -13.24 11.31
N VAL A 5 9.61 -13.23 10.06
CA VAL A 5 9.08 -12.05 9.38
C VAL A 5 7.56 -12.20 9.23
N LEU A 6 6.79 -11.24 9.74
CA LEU A 6 5.32 -11.29 9.78
C LEU A 6 4.72 -10.34 8.75
N GLY A 7 4.23 -10.88 7.64
CA GLY A 7 3.61 -10.16 6.53
C GLY A 7 4.52 -10.08 5.32
N ALA A 8 4.03 -10.56 4.18
CA ALA A 8 4.76 -10.61 2.91
C ALA A 8 4.43 -9.43 1.99
N GLY A 9 4.22 -8.24 2.57
CA GLY A 9 4.09 -6.98 1.83
C GLY A 9 5.43 -6.47 1.28
N TYR A 10 5.48 -5.17 0.93
CA TYR A 10 6.71 -4.53 0.43
C TYR A 10 7.89 -4.65 1.39
N ALA A 11 7.65 -4.37 2.68
CA ALA A 11 8.69 -4.45 3.71
C ALA A 11 9.13 -5.90 3.94
N GLY A 12 8.19 -6.80 4.25
CA GLY A 12 8.53 -8.15 4.68
C GLY A 12 9.14 -9.01 3.59
N LEU A 13 8.59 -9.03 2.36
CA LEU A 13 9.23 -9.77 1.27
C LEU A 13 10.63 -9.20 0.96
N GLY A 14 10.74 -7.86 0.94
CA GLY A 14 12.02 -7.19 0.71
C GLY A 14 13.07 -7.49 1.77
N LEU A 15 12.65 -7.58 3.04
CA LEU A 15 13.49 -7.94 4.18
C LEU A 15 13.90 -9.41 4.12
N THR A 16 12.93 -10.32 3.95
CA THR A 16 13.19 -11.76 3.90
C THR A 16 14.22 -12.09 2.82
N LYS A 17 14.06 -11.58 1.58
CA LYS A 17 15.03 -11.84 0.50
C LYS A 17 16.46 -11.39 0.81
N ARG A 18 16.63 -10.32 1.60
CA ARG A 18 17.96 -9.86 2.04
C ARG A 18 18.53 -10.79 3.10
N LEU A 19 17.72 -11.13 4.09
CA LEU A 19 18.09 -12.06 5.15
C LEU A 19 18.39 -13.46 4.63
N GLU A 20 17.76 -13.89 3.53
CA GLU A 20 18.12 -15.15 2.85
C GLU A 20 19.59 -15.18 2.44
N SER A 21 20.11 -14.05 1.98
CA SER A 21 21.48 -13.90 1.49
C SER A 21 22.49 -13.56 2.59
N SER A 22 22.08 -12.83 3.63
CA SER A 22 23.02 -12.34 4.66
C SER A 22 23.08 -13.19 5.92
N LEU A 23 21.96 -13.80 6.35
CA LEU A 23 21.99 -14.60 7.58
C LEU A 23 22.73 -15.93 7.37
N PRO A 24 23.43 -16.43 8.40
CA PRO A 24 24.08 -17.74 8.35
C PRO A 24 23.10 -18.87 8.01
N SER A 25 23.61 -19.93 7.38
CA SER A 25 22.80 -21.06 6.88
C SER A 25 22.09 -21.87 7.97
N ASP A 26 22.57 -21.80 9.21
CA ASP A 26 22.01 -22.48 10.39
C ASP A 26 21.00 -21.60 11.17
N VAL A 27 20.65 -20.42 10.64
CA VAL A 27 19.56 -19.59 11.17
C VAL A 27 18.27 -19.90 10.40
N ASP A 28 17.27 -20.38 11.13
CA ASP A 28 15.94 -20.64 10.60
C ASP A 28 15.25 -19.32 10.27
N LEU A 29 14.77 -19.17 9.03
CA LEU A 29 14.09 -17.97 8.55
C LEU A 29 12.69 -18.34 8.07
N THR A 30 11.67 -17.74 8.68
CA THR A 30 10.26 -17.97 8.32
C THR A 30 9.58 -16.67 7.93
N LEU A 31 8.95 -16.64 6.76
CA LEU A 31 8.04 -15.57 6.33
C LEU A 31 6.60 -16.07 6.50
N VAL A 32 5.81 -15.37 7.31
CA VAL A 32 4.40 -15.68 7.56
C VAL A 32 3.51 -14.69 6.83
N ASP A 33 2.52 -15.14 6.07
CA ASP A 33 1.51 -14.26 5.48
C ASP A 33 0.14 -14.96 5.36
N GLU A 34 -0.95 -14.19 5.38
CA GLU A 34 -2.30 -14.73 5.21
C GLU A 34 -2.59 -15.21 3.77
N SER A 35 -1.75 -14.81 2.81
CA SER A 35 -1.82 -15.12 1.39
C SER A 35 -0.57 -15.92 0.96
N PRO A 36 -0.71 -16.88 0.03
CA PRO A 36 0.43 -17.54 -0.59
C PRO A 36 1.20 -16.63 -1.56
N ASP A 37 0.70 -15.41 -1.82
CA ASP A 37 1.28 -14.45 -2.76
C ASP A 37 1.54 -13.09 -2.10
N HIS A 38 2.66 -12.47 -2.51
CA HIS A 38 2.87 -11.03 -2.40
C HIS A 38 2.00 -10.30 -3.43
N LEU A 39 1.28 -9.27 -2.97
CA LEU A 39 0.48 -8.39 -3.82
C LEU A 39 1.20 -7.07 -4.05
N VAL A 40 1.42 -6.70 -5.32
CA VAL A 40 1.93 -5.37 -5.71
C VAL A 40 0.79 -4.34 -5.56
N GLN A 41 0.50 -3.97 -4.31
CA GLN A 41 -0.67 -3.15 -3.95
C GLN A 41 -0.73 -1.80 -4.65
N HIS A 42 0.41 -1.19 -5.02
CA HIS A 42 0.39 0.11 -5.70
C HIS A 42 -0.24 0.07 -7.11
N GLU A 43 -0.43 -1.12 -7.70
CA GLU A 43 -1.15 -1.34 -8.96
C GLU A 43 -2.57 -1.90 -8.76
N LEU A 44 -3.00 -2.14 -7.52
CA LEU A 44 -4.28 -2.76 -7.21
C LEU A 44 -5.49 -1.98 -7.79
N HIS A 45 -5.40 -0.65 -7.84
CA HIS A 45 -6.42 0.22 -8.41
C HIS A 45 -6.71 -0.11 -9.88
N ARG A 46 -5.70 -0.51 -10.67
CA ARG A 46 -5.86 -0.87 -12.09
C ARG A 46 -6.85 -2.01 -12.31
N VAL A 47 -6.98 -2.92 -11.34
CA VAL A 47 -7.91 -4.06 -11.40
C VAL A 47 -9.37 -3.61 -11.48
N ILE A 48 -9.68 -2.39 -11.00
CA ILE A 48 -11.02 -1.79 -11.10
C ILE A 48 -11.43 -1.68 -12.58
N ARG A 49 -10.55 -1.15 -13.43
CA ARG A 49 -10.84 -1.01 -14.86
C ARG A 49 -10.43 -2.25 -15.65
N ARG A 50 -9.25 -2.79 -15.38
CA ARG A 50 -8.57 -3.88 -16.13
C ARG A 50 -8.41 -5.12 -15.24
N PRO A 51 -9.42 -6.00 -15.14
CA PRO A 51 -9.38 -7.15 -14.22
C PRO A 51 -8.25 -8.15 -14.52
N GLY A 52 -7.73 -8.18 -15.74
CA GLY A 52 -6.58 -9.03 -16.12
C GLY A 52 -5.28 -8.71 -15.35
N VAL A 53 -5.12 -7.47 -14.90
CA VAL A 53 -3.95 -7.02 -14.12
C VAL A 53 -3.80 -7.82 -12.82
N ALA A 54 -4.89 -8.39 -12.28
CA ALA A 54 -4.87 -9.14 -11.03
C ALA A 54 -3.86 -10.30 -11.00
N ASN A 55 -3.56 -10.91 -12.16
CA ASN A 55 -2.57 -11.98 -12.24
C ASN A 55 -1.13 -11.45 -12.35
N GLU A 56 -0.94 -10.27 -12.96
CA GLU A 56 0.37 -9.65 -13.15
C GLU A 56 0.93 -9.03 -11.86
N ILE A 57 0.06 -8.73 -10.89
CA ILE A 57 0.43 -8.06 -9.64
C ILE A 57 0.52 -9.03 -8.44
N ARG A 58 0.52 -10.34 -8.69
CA ARG A 58 0.70 -11.38 -7.67
C ARG A 58 2.01 -12.11 -7.91
N LEU A 59 2.83 -12.22 -6.87
CA LEU A 59 4.06 -13.00 -6.87
C LEU A 59 3.92 -14.14 -5.87
N SER A 60 4.07 -15.38 -6.34
CA SER A 60 4.04 -16.56 -5.48
C SER A 60 5.19 -16.52 -4.48
N LEU A 61 4.90 -16.61 -3.18
CA LEU A 61 5.95 -16.60 -2.14
C LEU A 61 6.90 -17.79 -2.27
N PRO A 62 6.43 -19.04 -2.46
CA PRO A 62 7.34 -20.17 -2.73
C PRO A 62 8.21 -19.99 -3.97
N GLY A 63 7.76 -19.21 -4.96
CA GLY A 63 8.55 -18.92 -6.17
C GLY A 63 9.54 -17.76 -6.01
N ALA A 64 9.30 -16.87 -5.03
CA ALA A 64 10.11 -15.69 -4.79
C ALA A 64 11.20 -15.89 -3.71
N LEU A 65 11.10 -16.96 -2.92
CA LEU A 65 12.03 -17.30 -1.83
C LEU A 65 12.92 -18.48 -2.25
N GLU A 66 14.17 -18.46 -1.80
CA GLU A 66 15.19 -19.48 -2.12
C GLU A 66 15.54 -20.37 -0.90
N ARG A 67 15.51 -19.79 0.31
CA ARG A 67 15.94 -20.41 1.57
C ARG A 67 14.90 -20.29 2.68
N ALA A 68 14.16 -19.18 2.74
CA ALA A 68 13.18 -18.94 3.78
C ALA A 68 11.96 -19.88 3.64
N THR A 69 11.43 -20.33 4.77
CA THR A 69 10.16 -21.07 4.79
C THR A 69 8.99 -20.10 4.68
N ALA A 70 8.17 -20.23 3.64
CA ALA A 70 6.87 -19.54 3.55
C ALA A 70 5.81 -20.30 4.35
N ARG A 71 5.23 -19.67 5.38
CA ARG A 71 4.08 -20.20 6.13
C ARG A 71 2.83 -19.40 5.83
N VAL A 72 1.86 -20.04 5.18
CA VAL A 72 0.59 -19.40 4.82
C VAL A 72 -0.39 -19.53 5.99
N ALA A 73 -0.40 -18.53 6.87
CA ALA A 73 -1.27 -18.45 8.02
C ALA A 73 -1.53 -16.99 8.40
N ARG A 74 -2.73 -16.68 8.89
CA ARG A 74 -3.02 -15.33 9.40
C ARG A 74 -2.38 -15.16 10.77
N VAL A 75 -1.67 -14.06 10.97
CA VAL A 75 -1.22 -13.61 12.29
C VAL A 75 -2.41 -13.03 13.06
N GLU A 76 -2.71 -13.60 14.22
CA GLU A 76 -3.85 -13.23 15.07
C GLU A 76 -3.44 -12.40 16.28
N ALA A 77 -2.30 -12.73 16.89
CA ALA A 77 -1.73 -11.98 18.01
C ALA A 77 -0.21 -12.16 18.07
N ILE A 78 0.48 -11.18 18.64
CA ILE A 78 1.94 -11.19 18.83
C ILE A 78 2.21 -10.93 20.31
N ASP A 79 2.72 -11.93 21.01
CA ASP A 79 3.22 -11.80 22.37
C ASP A 79 4.74 -11.58 22.30
N ARG A 80 5.17 -10.36 22.64
CA ARG A 80 6.59 -9.96 22.56
C ARG A 80 7.37 -10.36 23.80
N ASP A 81 6.69 -10.50 24.94
CA ASP A 81 7.31 -10.91 26.20
C ASP A 81 7.59 -12.41 26.18
N GLU A 82 6.61 -13.21 25.75
CA GLU A 82 6.75 -14.68 25.63
C GLU A 82 7.42 -15.10 24.32
N ARG A 83 7.63 -14.16 23.37
CA ARG A 83 8.20 -14.40 22.04
C ARG A 83 7.42 -15.42 21.22
N VAL A 84 6.09 -15.28 21.23
CA VAL A 84 5.17 -16.19 20.53
C VAL A 84 4.22 -15.42 19.63
N VAL A 85 4.09 -15.91 18.40
CA VAL A 85 3.08 -15.46 17.45
C VAL A 85 1.95 -16.48 17.42
N SER A 86 0.73 -16.00 17.67
CA SER A 86 -0.49 -16.79 17.48
C SER A 86 -0.93 -16.67 16.04
N LEU A 87 -1.10 -17.82 15.40
CA LEU A 87 -1.48 -17.96 14.00
C LEU A 87 -2.82 -18.68 13.90
N SER A 88 -3.55 -18.44 12.82
CA SER A 88 -4.83 -19.12 12.55
C SER A 88 -4.75 -20.65 12.51
N ASP A 89 -3.54 -21.21 12.39
CA ASP A 89 -3.26 -22.65 12.32
C ASP A 89 -2.36 -23.16 13.46
N GLY A 90 -2.05 -22.34 14.47
CA GLY A 90 -1.24 -22.76 15.61
C GLY A 90 -0.39 -21.64 16.22
N ARG A 91 0.79 -22.00 16.76
CA ARG A 91 1.73 -21.07 17.39
C ARG A 91 3.08 -21.13 16.69
N LEU A 92 3.84 -20.05 16.80
CA LEU A 92 5.20 -19.92 16.28
C LEU A 92 6.04 -19.14 17.28
N GLU A 93 7.05 -19.77 17.84
CA GLU A 93 8.05 -19.12 18.71
C GLU A 93 9.12 -18.45 17.84
N TYR A 94 9.80 -17.43 18.37
CA TYR A 94 10.89 -16.76 17.67
C TYR A 94 11.99 -16.30 18.62
N ASP A 95 13.20 -16.11 18.08
CA ASP A 95 14.28 -15.43 18.78
C ASP A 95 14.33 -13.94 18.41
N ILE A 96 14.06 -13.62 17.13
CA ILE A 96 13.99 -12.27 16.56
C ILE A 96 12.78 -12.19 15.63
N ALA A 97 12.02 -11.10 15.71
CA ALA A 97 10.85 -10.89 14.86
C ALA A 97 10.91 -9.55 14.11
N ALA A 98 10.32 -9.53 12.91
CA ALA A 98 10.07 -8.31 12.14
C ALA A 98 8.58 -8.23 11.77
N ILE A 99 7.87 -7.24 12.31
CA ILE A 99 6.45 -7.03 12.10
C ILE A 99 6.24 -6.16 10.84
N CYS A 100 5.80 -6.80 9.77
CA CYS A 100 5.63 -6.24 8.43
C CYS A 100 4.16 -6.38 7.93
N LEU A 101 3.20 -6.41 8.85
CA LEU A 101 1.79 -6.73 8.58
C LEU A 101 1.04 -5.65 7.77
N GLY A 102 1.70 -4.55 7.46
CA GLY A 102 1.12 -3.39 6.78
C GLY A 102 -0.02 -2.78 7.59
N ALA A 103 -0.99 -2.19 6.89
CA ALA A 103 -2.11 -1.50 7.52
C ALA A 103 -3.47 -1.91 6.95
N ARG A 104 -4.50 -1.80 7.79
CA ARG A 104 -5.92 -1.96 7.44
C ARG A 104 -6.55 -0.59 7.16
N THR A 105 -7.73 -0.59 6.54
CA THR A 105 -8.51 0.64 6.35
C THR A 105 -9.01 1.16 7.69
N ALA A 106 -8.81 2.46 7.95
CA ALA A 106 -9.39 3.13 9.10
C ALA A 106 -10.75 3.72 8.74
N TYR A 107 -11.73 3.51 9.61
CA TYR A 107 -13.07 4.08 9.50
C TYR A 107 -13.34 5.15 10.56
N TYR A 108 -12.43 5.37 11.51
CA TYR A 108 -12.49 6.43 12.51
C TYR A 108 -13.80 6.51 13.32
N GLY A 109 -14.48 5.38 13.51
CA GLY A 109 -15.78 5.33 14.20
C GLY A 109 -16.93 5.99 13.41
N LEU A 110 -16.74 6.28 12.12
CA LEU A 110 -17.75 6.90 11.27
C LEU A 110 -18.90 5.90 11.02
N GLU A 111 -20.07 6.21 11.58
CA GLU A 111 -21.25 5.36 11.50
C GLU A 111 -21.67 5.10 10.04
N GLY A 112 -21.91 3.83 9.71
CA GLY A 112 -22.37 3.40 8.39
C GLY A 112 -21.31 3.40 7.29
N VAL A 113 -20.15 4.05 7.48
CA VAL A 113 -19.08 4.02 6.47
C VAL A 113 -18.51 2.61 6.28
N PRO A 114 -18.26 1.78 7.32
CA PRO A 114 -17.87 0.38 7.13
C PRO A 114 -18.89 -0.46 6.36
N GLU A 115 -20.19 -0.20 6.56
CA GLU A 115 -21.28 -0.97 5.98
C GLU A 115 -21.55 -0.58 4.52
N HIS A 116 -21.40 0.69 4.20
CA HIS A 116 -21.71 1.26 2.88
C HIS A 116 -20.49 1.47 1.99
N GLY A 117 -19.30 1.66 2.58
CA GLY A 117 -18.07 2.00 1.87
C GLY A 117 -17.19 0.79 1.55
N ILE A 118 -16.76 0.68 0.30
CA ILE A 118 -15.84 -0.39 -0.13
C ILE A 118 -14.39 0.11 -0.05
N PRO A 119 -13.49 -0.53 0.70
CA PRO A 119 -12.07 -0.13 0.76
C PRO A 119 -11.28 -0.57 -0.48
N LEU A 120 -10.01 -0.17 -0.63
CA LEU A 120 -9.10 -0.72 -1.66
C LEU A 120 -7.79 -1.22 -1.02
N LYS A 121 -7.78 -2.48 -0.57
CA LYS A 121 -6.62 -3.13 0.07
C LYS A 121 -6.35 -4.55 -0.42
N ARG A 122 -7.32 -5.19 -1.07
CA ARG A 122 -7.24 -6.56 -1.58
C ARG A 122 -7.86 -6.65 -2.97
N LEU A 123 -7.48 -7.68 -3.73
CA LEU A 123 -8.04 -7.98 -5.05
C LEU A 123 -9.56 -8.15 -5.02
N SER A 124 -10.10 -8.74 -3.96
CA SER A 124 -11.54 -8.87 -3.75
C SER A 124 -12.23 -7.50 -3.73
N HIS A 125 -11.62 -6.51 -3.09
CA HIS A 125 -12.19 -5.17 -3.03
C HIS A 125 -12.19 -4.50 -4.41
N ALA A 126 -11.09 -4.57 -5.16
CA ALA A 126 -11.02 -4.00 -6.51
C ALA A 126 -12.10 -4.60 -7.44
N ARG A 127 -12.31 -5.93 -7.36
CA ARG A 127 -13.38 -6.64 -8.09
C ARG A 127 -14.77 -6.19 -7.63
N GLN A 128 -14.95 -5.97 -6.33
CA GLN A 128 -16.23 -5.51 -5.77
C GLN A 128 -16.54 -4.07 -6.20
N ILE A 129 -15.58 -3.14 -6.10
CA ILE A 129 -15.69 -1.76 -6.58
C ILE A 129 -16.09 -1.77 -8.05
N ARG A 130 -15.37 -2.55 -8.87
CA ARG A 130 -15.67 -2.69 -10.29
C ARG A 130 -17.09 -3.17 -10.57
N LYS A 131 -17.53 -4.21 -9.87
CA LYS A 131 -18.89 -4.78 -10.02
C LYS A 131 -19.93 -3.70 -9.68
N ARG A 132 -19.79 -3.06 -8.51
CA ARG A 132 -20.73 -2.06 -8.02
C ARG A 132 -20.72 -0.77 -8.85
N ALA A 133 -19.57 -0.37 -9.38
CA ALA A 133 -19.46 0.76 -10.30
C ALA A 133 -20.29 0.50 -11.57
N ARG A 134 -20.16 -0.68 -12.18
CA ARG A 134 -21.00 -1.04 -13.34
C ARG A 134 -22.49 -1.16 -13.05
N GLU A 135 -22.86 -1.47 -11.82
CA GLU A 135 -24.26 -1.47 -11.40
C GLU A 135 -24.77 -0.03 -11.29
N ALA A 136 -24.01 0.84 -10.61
CA ALA A 136 -24.31 2.27 -10.49
C ALA A 136 -24.42 2.97 -11.85
N LEU A 137 -23.45 2.74 -12.76
CA LEU A 137 -23.38 3.37 -14.08
C LEU A 137 -24.48 2.94 -15.06
N ARG A 138 -25.26 1.90 -14.73
CA ARG A 138 -26.43 1.49 -15.53
C ARG A 138 -27.72 2.19 -15.12
N ALA A 139 -27.69 2.97 -14.03
CA ALA A 139 -28.85 3.78 -13.64
C ALA A 139 -29.11 4.86 -14.70
N ASP A 140 -30.38 5.21 -14.89
CA ASP A 140 -30.83 6.14 -15.95
C ASP A 140 -30.25 7.56 -15.79
N ASP A 141 -29.78 7.93 -14.59
CA ASP A 141 -29.18 9.22 -14.27
C ASP A 141 -27.64 9.25 -14.40
N GLY A 142 -27.01 8.18 -14.88
CA GLY A 142 -25.56 8.08 -15.09
C GLY A 142 -24.77 7.65 -13.86
N GLY A 143 -25.42 7.40 -12.72
CA GLY A 143 -24.82 6.90 -11.48
C GLY A 143 -23.95 7.91 -10.74
N ARG A 144 -24.06 7.92 -9.40
CA ARG A 144 -23.32 8.80 -8.49
C ARG A 144 -22.31 7.99 -7.70
N ILE A 145 -21.04 8.30 -7.89
CA ILE A 145 -19.93 7.62 -7.21
C ILE A 145 -19.26 8.62 -6.27
N VAL A 146 -19.13 8.24 -5.00
CA VAL A 146 -18.39 9.02 -4.01
C VAL A 146 -17.13 8.25 -3.61
N VAL A 147 -15.99 8.94 -3.63
CA VAL A 147 -14.71 8.43 -3.14
C VAL A 147 -14.30 9.26 -1.92
N GLY A 148 -14.22 8.62 -0.75
CA GLY A 148 -13.81 9.27 0.49
C GLY A 148 -12.29 9.22 0.69
N GLY A 149 -11.67 10.39 0.85
CA GLY A 149 -10.23 10.59 1.06
C GLY A 149 -9.47 10.85 -0.24
N ALA A 150 -8.78 12.00 -0.35
CA ALA A 150 -8.02 12.39 -1.53
C ALA A 150 -6.50 12.17 -1.37
N GLY A 151 -6.11 11.13 -0.62
CA GLY A 151 -4.76 10.57 -0.69
C GLY A 151 -4.53 9.82 -2.01
N LEU A 152 -3.31 9.29 -2.22
CA LEU A 152 -2.94 8.64 -3.49
C LEU A 152 -3.91 7.51 -3.90
N SER A 153 -4.38 6.70 -2.96
CA SER A 153 -5.34 5.63 -3.26
C SER A 153 -6.68 6.15 -3.76
N GLY A 154 -7.22 7.21 -3.15
CA GLY A 154 -8.48 7.82 -3.58
C GLY A 154 -8.36 8.48 -4.95
N VAL A 155 -7.26 9.19 -5.19
CA VAL A 155 -6.89 9.75 -6.51
C VAL A 155 -6.89 8.66 -7.59
N GLN A 156 -6.19 7.55 -7.33
CA GLN A 156 -6.09 6.43 -8.28
C GLN A 156 -7.45 5.75 -8.51
N VAL A 157 -8.23 5.54 -7.46
CA VAL A 157 -9.58 4.97 -7.54
C VAL A 157 -10.49 5.87 -8.39
N ALA A 158 -10.53 7.17 -8.10
CA ALA A 158 -11.39 8.11 -8.80
C ALA A 158 -11.05 8.16 -10.29
N GLY A 159 -9.76 8.24 -10.64
CA GLY A 159 -9.31 8.21 -12.02
C GLY A 159 -9.63 6.89 -12.75
N GLU A 160 -9.49 5.74 -12.11
CA GLU A 160 -9.87 4.45 -12.73
C GLU A 160 -11.38 4.31 -12.94
N LEU A 161 -12.20 4.86 -12.02
CA LEU A 161 -13.65 4.89 -12.14
C LEU A 161 -14.10 5.85 -13.26
N ALA A 162 -13.48 7.03 -13.36
CA ALA A 162 -13.74 7.98 -14.44
C ALA A 162 -13.41 7.37 -15.81
N ALA A 163 -12.23 6.72 -15.93
CA ALA A 163 -11.83 6.05 -17.16
C ALA A 163 -12.74 4.85 -17.50
N LEU A 164 -13.12 4.03 -16.51
CA LEU A 164 -14.07 2.94 -16.71
C LEU A 164 -15.43 3.44 -17.22
N ALA A 165 -15.97 4.50 -16.62
CA ALA A 165 -17.22 5.11 -17.03
C ALA A 165 -17.13 5.65 -18.47
N ARG A 166 -16.06 6.36 -18.81
CA ARG A 166 -15.81 6.88 -20.16
C ARG A 166 -15.75 5.78 -21.21
N GLU A 167 -15.06 4.67 -20.90
CA GLU A 167 -14.88 3.56 -21.83
C GLU A 167 -16.17 2.76 -22.08
N GLU A 168 -17.02 2.61 -21.07
CA GLU A 168 -18.16 1.67 -21.13
C GLU A 168 -19.55 2.32 -21.12
N TYR A 169 -19.67 3.57 -20.65
CA TYR A 169 -20.96 4.24 -20.38
C TYR A 169 -21.01 5.73 -20.81
N GLY A 170 -19.88 6.33 -21.19
CA GLY A 170 -19.78 7.73 -21.63
C GLY A 170 -19.26 8.68 -20.54
N SER A 171 -19.99 8.84 -19.44
CA SER A 171 -19.56 9.66 -18.29
C SER A 171 -20.23 9.20 -16.99
N ALA A 172 -19.73 9.67 -15.84
CA ALA A 172 -20.29 9.42 -14.52
C ALA A 172 -20.17 10.66 -13.64
N SER A 173 -21.07 10.82 -12.67
CA SER A 173 -20.87 11.80 -11.60
C SER A 173 -19.96 11.18 -10.54
N ILE A 174 -18.74 11.71 -10.40
CA ILE A 174 -17.75 11.22 -9.44
C ILE A 174 -17.33 12.38 -8.54
N ALA A 175 -17.56 12.24 -7.24
CA ALA A 175 -17.11 13.18 -6.22
C ALA A 175 -15.95 12.58 -5.40
N LEU A 176 -14.84 13.30 -5.30
CA LEU A 176 -13.69 12.96 -4.45
C LEU A 176 -13.67 13.89 -3.23
N LEU A 177 -13.89 13.33 -2.05
CA LEU A 177 -13.99 14.07 -0.80
C LEU A 177 -12.67 14.07 -0.03
N GLU A 178 -12.31 15.20 0.54
CA GLU A 178 -11.13 15.36 1.41
C GLU A 178 -11.42 16.32 2.55
N GLN A 179 -11.12 15.93 3.78
CA GLN A 179 -11.31 16.78 4.95
C GLN A 179 -10.29 17.92 5.01
N ARG A 180 -9.07 17.72 4.46
CA ARG A 180 -8.02 18.73 4.43
C ARG A 180 -8.25 19.72 3.28
N ALA A 181 -7.48 20.80 3.30
CA ALA A 181 -7.61 21.90 2.34
C ALA A 181 -7.16 21.56 0.90
N ARG A 182 -6.51 20.42 0.67
CA ARG A 182 -5.94 20.05 -0.64
C ARG A 182 -5.93 18.54 -0.88
N VAL A 183 -5.96 18.16 -2.15
CA VAL A 183 -5.69 16.80 -2.63
C VAL A 183 -4.22 16.42 -2.35
N ALA A 184 -3.99 15.14 -2.10
CA ALA A 184 -2.69 14.57 -1.74
C ALA A 184 -1.99 15.38 -0.62
N PRO A 185 -2.65 15.57 0.54
CA PRO A 185 -2.23 16.58 1.51
C PRO A 185 -0.86 16.30 2.15
N GLU A 186 -0.47 15.02 2.25
CA GLU A 186 0.84 14.59 2.79
C GLU A 186 2.00 14.76 1.81
N PHE A 187 1.75 15.26 0.61
CA PHE A 187 2.75 15.40 -0.46
C PHE A 187 3.10 16.87 -0.72
N PRO A 188 4.24 17.14 -1.38
CA PRO A 188 4.62 18.50 -1.77
C PRO A 188 3.50 19.21 -2.55
N GLU A 189 3.31 20.50 -2.28
CA GLU A 189 2.17 21.27 -2.80
C GLU A 189 2.12 21.31 -4.34
N ASN A 190 3.29 21.38 -4.99
CA ASN A 190 3.39 21.33 -6.45
C ASN A 190 2.89 20.01 -7.04
N PHE A 191 3.08 18.89 -6.33
CA PHE A 191 2.55 17.59 -6.72
C PHE A 191 1.03 17.56 -6.53
N GLY A 192 0.52 17.98 -5.36
CA GLY A 192 -0.92 18.05 -5.09
C GLY A 192 -1.69 18.86 -6.13
N ARG A 193 -1.23 20.07 -6.47
CA ARG A 193 -1.85 20.92 -7.50
C ARG A 193 -1.87 20.28 -8.89
N ALA A 194 -0.86 19.48 -9.22
CA ALA A 194 -0.80 18.79 -10.51
C ALA A 194 -1.75 17.58 -10.55
N VAL A 195 -1.91 16.89 -9.42
CA VAL A 195 -2.91 15.82 -9.27
C VAL A 195 -4.33 16.37 -9.33
N GLU A 196 -4.59 17.49 -8.66
CA GLU A 196 -5.88 18.18 -8.68
C GLU A 196 -6.31 18.51 -10.13
N ARG A 197 -5.44 19.16 -10.91
CA ARG A 197 -5.71 19.43 -12.33
C ARG A 197 -5.99 18.18 -13.14
N ALA A 198 -5.22 17.10 -12.92
CA ALA A 198 -5.43 15.85 -13.65
C ALA A 198 -6.77 15.19 -13.32
N LEU A 199 -7.27 15.34 -12.08
CA LEU A 199 -8.60 14.88 -11.68
C LEU A 199 -9.71 15.75 -12.30
N GLU A 200 -9.54 17.07 -12.28
CA GLU A 200 -10.48 18.03 -12.90
C GLU A 200 -10.60 17.80 -14.42
N ASP A 201 -9.46 17.58 -15.10
CA ASP A 201 -9.41 17.25 -16.53
C ASP A 201 -10.15 15.94 -16.86
N ASP A 202 -10.23 15.01 -15.91
CA ASP A 202 -10.99 13.77 -16.00
C ASP A 202 -12.48 13.92 -15.63
N GLY A 203 -12.92 15.14 -15.29
CA GLY A 203 -14.31 15.48 -14.95
C GLY A 203 -14.72 15.09 -13.53
N ILE A 204 -13.75 14.89 -12.63
CA ILE A 204 -14.00 14.50 -11.23
C ILE A 204 -14.28 15.77 -10.41
N GLU A 205 -15.38 15.77 -9.65
CA GLU A 205 -15.72 16.84 -8.72
C GLU A 205 -14.87 16.69 -7.45
N ILE A 206 -14.01 17.65 -7.17
CA ILE A 206 -13.14 17.64 -5.98
C ILE A 206 -13.80 18.49 -4.90
N ARG A 207 -13.98 17.91 -3.70
CA ARG A 207 -14.49 18.63 -2.53
C ARG A 207 -13.50 18.51 -1.37
N THR A 208 -12.65 19.53 -1.23
CA THR A 208 -11.74 19.70 -0.09
C THR A 208 -12.45 20.42 1.06
N GLY A 209 -11.92 20.32 2.28
CA GLY A 209 -12.61 20.81 3.48
C GLY A 209 -13.93 20.09 3.79
N ALA A 210 -14.16 18.93 3.17
CA ALA A 210 -15.39 18.14 3.30
C ALA A 210 -15.16 16.98 4.28
N THR A 211 -15.43 17.23 5.56
CA THR A 211 -15.34 16.20 6.60
C THR A 211 -16.55 15.27 6.54
N VAL A 212 -16.33 13.98 6.29
CA VAL A 212 -17.37 12.94 6.36
C VAL A 212 -17.64 12.59 7.82
N THR A 213 -18.91 12.55 8.23
CA THR A 213 -19.35 12.19 9.58
C THR A 213 -20.07 10.84 9.64
N GLY A 214 -20.48 10.31 8.49
CA GLY A 214 -21.07 8.97 8.38
C GLY A 214 -21.67 8.71 7.00
N ALA A 215 -22.26 7.53 6.83
CA ALA A 215 -23.02 7.17 5.63
C ALA A 215 -24.25 6.35 6.01
N ASP A 216 -25.26 6.33 5.16
CA ASP A 216 -26.36 5.37 5.20
C ASP A 216 -26.97 5.21 3.80
N ALA A 217 -28.15 4.58 3.69
CA ALA A 217 -28.83 4.34 2.42
C ALA A 217 -29.21 5.62 1.67
N ASP A 218 -29.39 6.75 2.35
CA ASP A 218 -29.79 8.02 1.73
C ASP A 218 -28.58 8.85 1.26
N GLY A 219 -27.33 8.46 1.58
CA GLY A 219 -26.13 9.22 1.22
C GLY A 219 -25.02 9.31 2.27
N VAL A 220 -23.92 9.98 1.89
CA VAL A 220 -22.80 10.35 2.78
C VAL A 220 -23.16 11.65 3.50
N ARG A 221 -22.98 11.67 4.83
CA ARG A 221 -23.22 12.83 5.70
C ARG A 221 -21.92 13.60 5.88
N LEU A 222 -21.97 14.92 5.71
CA LEU A 222 -20.84 15.81 5.94
C LEU A 222 -21.03 16.64 7.21
N GLU A 223 -19.94 17.11 7.79
CA GLU A 223 -19.94 17.99 8.97
C GLU A 223 -20.66 19.33 8.71
N SER A 224 -20.69 19.79 7.46
CA SER A 224 -21.46 20.97 7.03
C SER A 224 -22.98 20.82 7.17
N GLY A 225 -23.48 19.60 7.43
CA GLY A 225 -24.90 19.25 7.38
C GLY A 225 -25.39 18.85 5.99
N GLU A 226 -24.55 18.95 4.96
CA GLU A 226 -24.86 18.45 3.62
C GLU A 226 -24.94 16.92 3.59
N ARG A 227 -25.83 16.40 2.74
CA ARG A 227 -25.92 14.98 2.41
C ARG A 227 -25.68 14.76 0.92
N LEU A 228 -24.70 13.92 0.61
CA LEU A 228 -24.33 13.54 -0.74
C LEU A 228 -24.95 12.18 -1.12
N PRO A 229 -25.94 12.11 -2.02
CA PRO A 229 -26.47 10.84 -2.47
C PRO A 229 -25.41 10.08 -3.27
N PHE A 230 -25.38 8.75 -3.12
CA PHE A 230 -24.45 7.89 -3.84
C PHE A 230 -25.10 6.56 -4.21
N ASP A 231 -24.64 5.98 -5.32
CA ASP A 231 -24.96 4.62 -5.75
C ASP A 231 -23.75 3.68 -5.50
N LEU A 232 -22.55 4.26 -5.36
CA LEU A 232 -21.34 3.60 -4.88
C LEU A 232 -20.52 4.53 -3.97
N LEU A 233 -20.17 4.05 -2.77
CA LEU A 233 -19.17 4.67 -1.90
C LEU A 233 -17.89 3.83 -1.89
N VAL A 234 -16.76 4.44 -2.23
CA VAL A 234 -15.43 3.85 -2.06
C VAL A 234 -14.71 4.59 -0.94
N TRP A 235 -14.18 3.88 0.04
CA TRP A 235 -13.56 4.49 1.22
C TRP A 235 -12.04 4.29 1.25
N THR A 236 -11.32 5.40 1.14
CA THR A 236 -9.85 5.48 1.20
C THR A 236 -9.37 6.52 2.22
N GLY A 237 -10.23 6.88 3.19
CA GLY A 237 -10.03 8.00 4.12
C GLY A 237 -8.91 7.84 5.15
N GLY A 238 -8.28 6.67 5.25
CA GLY A 238 -7.14 6.48 6.13
C GLY A 238 -6.76 5.04 6.40
N ILE A 239 -5.72 4.88 7.22
CA ILE A 239 -5.15 3.59 7.59
C ILE A 239 -4.99 3.44 9.10
N ARG A 240 -5.13 2.21 9.58
CA ARG A 240 -4.88 1.79 10.97
C ARG A 240 -4.01 0.53 11.00
N GLY A 241 -3.49 0.17 12.17
CA GLY A 241 -2.71 -1.04 12.36
C GLY A 241 -3.46 -2.32 12.07
N ALA A 242 -2.72 -3.42 11.98
CA ALA A 242 -3.29 -4.76 11.93
C ALA A 242 -4.02 -5.09 13.25
N ASP A 243 -5.02 -5.98 13.18
CA ASP A 243 -5.77 -6.39 14.38
C ASP A 243 -4.88 -7.13 15.39
N ALA A 244 -3.82 -7.82 14.92
CA ALA A 244 -2.79 -8.43 15.77
C ALA A 244 -1.92 -7.42 16.54
N LEU A 245 -2.04 -6.13 16.20
CA LEU A 245 -1.45 -4.99 16.92
C LEU A 245 -2.57 -4.12 17.53
N GLU A 246 -3.73 -4.69 17.82
CA GLU A 246 -4.87 -4.00 18.42
C GLU A 246 -5.39 -2.82 17.57
N GLY A 247 -5.10 -2.83 16.26
CA GLY A 247 -5.43 -1.73 15.36
C GLY A 247 -4.47 -0.54 15.46
N GLU A 248 -3.42 -0.63 16.26
CA GLU A 248 -2.42 0.42 16.48
C GLU A 248 -1.25 0.35 15.50
N ARG A 249 -0.66 1.52 15.23
CA ARG A 249 0.61 1.64 14.52
C ARG A 249 1.63 2.18 15.52
N PRO A 250 2.39 1.31 16.20
CA PRO A 250 3.38 1.75 17.17
C PRO A 250 4.42 2.65 16.50
N THR A 251 5.00 3.57 17.27
CA THR A 251 6.06 4.44 16.77
C THR A 251 7.39 3.74 16.94
N VAL A 252 8.22 3.75 15.91
CA VAL A 252 9.61 3.29 15.94
C VAL A 252 10.53 4.42 15.48
N GLU A 253 11.68 4.50 16.10
CA GLU A 253 12.73 5.47 15.74
C GLU A 253 13.55 4.93 14.55
N ALA A 254 14.65 5.62 14.23
CA ALA A 254 15.44 5.35 13.05
C ALA A 254 16.07 3.94 13.03
N ASP A 255 16.22 3.26 14.16
CA ASP A 255 16.72 1.88 14.22
C ASP A 255 15.65 0.82 13.87
N LEU A 256 14.39 1.24 13.74
CA LEU A 256 13.21 0.45 13.39
C LEU A 256 12.81 -0.59 14.44
N ARG A 257 13.29 -0.47 15.69
CA ARG A 257 12.97 -1.40 16.79
C ARG A 257 11.73 -1.00 17.57
N LEU A 258 11.01 -2.02 18.02
CA LEU A 258 9.98 -1.92 19.05
C LEU A 258 10.53 -2.29 20.44
N ASP A 259 11.48 -3.22 20.48
CA ASP A 259 12.11 -3.74 21.70
C ASP A 259 13.45 -4.42 21.36
N ASP A 260 14.00 -5.19 22.29
CA ASP A 260 15.34 -5.74 22.17
C ASP A 260 15.49 -6.81 21.07
N ARG A 261 14.36 -7.33 20.54
CA ARG A 261 14.30 -8.48 19.62
C ARG A 261 13.32 -8.28 18.46
N THR A 262 12.49 -7.25 18.51
CA THR A 262 11.40 -7.03 17.56
C THR A 262 11.60 -5.74 16.78
N PHE A 263 11.49 -5.84 15.46
CA PHE A 263 11.45 -4.72 14.54
C PHE A 263 10.03 -4.51 14.02
N ALA A 264 9.69 -3.29 13.61
CA ALA A 264 8.44 -3.01 12.91
C ALA A 264 8.66 -2.10 11.70
N LEU A 265 8.01 -2.46 10.59
CA LEU A 265 8.35 -1.95 9.26
C LEU A 265 7.12 -1.61 8.42
N GLY A 266 7.31 -0.71 7.47
CA GLY A 266 6.29 -0.21 6.57
C GLY A 266 5.09 0.35 7.32
N ASP A 267 3.91 0.16 6.74
CA ASP A 267 2.68 0.71 7.30
C ASP A 267 2.26 0.06 8.64
N ALA A 268 2.95 -0.99 9.10
CA ALA A 268 2.69 -1.59 10.42
C ALA A 268 3.09 -0.66 11.57
N ALA A 269 4.03 0.28 11.32
CA ALA A 269 4.51 1.24 12.30
C ALA A 269 4.34 2.69 11.80
N ARG A 270 4.54 3.65 12.71
CA ARG A 270 4.86 5.04 12.41
C ARG A 270 6.36 5.20 12.57
N VAL A 271 7.07 5.40 11.47
CA VAL A 271 8.53 5.50 11.51
C VAL A 271 8.94 6.96 11.62
N VAL A 272 9.85 7.25 12.54
CA VAL A 272 10.58 8.51 12.65
C VAL A 272 12.02 8.25 12.18
N ASP A 273 12.48 8.99 11.17
CA ASP A 273 13.79 8.76 10.59
C ASP A 273 14.93 9.42 11.37
N ALA A 274 16.17 9.23 10.93
CA ALA A 274 17.37 9.76 11.56
C ALA A 274 17.45 11.30 11.59
N ALA A 275 16.57 12.01 10.87
CA ALA A 275 16.43 13.46 10.94
C ALA A 275 15.33 13.90 11.94
N GLY A 276 14.63 12.96 12.57
CA GLY A 276 13.48 13.23 13.44
C GLY A 276 12.18 13.46 12.67
N GLU A 277 12.16 13.15 11.36
CA GLU A 277 11.03 13.43 10.49
C GLU A 277 10.12 12.20 10.36
N ALA A 278 8.82 12.45 10.30
CA ALA A 278 7.84 11.39 10.11
C ALA A 278 7.93 10.83 8.68
N VAL A 279 8.09 9.51 8.57
CA VAL A 279 8.19 8.82 7.28
C VAL A 279 6.78 8.55 6.72
N PRO A 280 6.53 8.88 5.44
CA PRO A 280 5.23 8.64 4.82
C PRO A 280 4.96 7.14 4.60
N ALA A 281 3.75 6.70 4.98
CA ALA A 281 3.23 5.36 4.72
C ALA A 281 3.16 5.08 3.21
N SER A 282 4.19 4.42 2.67
CA SER A 282 4.36 4.22 1.24
C SER A 282 5.18 2.97 0.94
N ALA A 283 4.91 2.37 -0.23
CA ALA A 283 5.70 1.24 -0.72
C ALA A 283 7.19 1.59 -0.86
N GLN A 284 7.51 2.83 -1.24
CA GLN A 284 8.89 3.30 -1.35
C GLN A 284 9.60 3.31 0.01
N ALA A 285 8.93 3.83 1.06
CA ALA A 285 9.48 3.80 2.41
C ALA A 285 9.70 2.35 2.87
N ALA A 286 8.68 1.50 2.77
CA ALA A 286 8.76 0.09 3.15
C ALA A 286 9.92 -0.68 2.48
N VAL A 287 10.15 -0.47 1.17
CA VAL A 287 11.27 -1.12 0.44
C VAL A 287 12.63 -0.61 0.91
N ARG A 288 12.72 0.64 1.37
CA ARG A 288 13.97 1.23 1.87
C ARG A 288 14.24 0.82 3.31
N GLU A 289 13.23 0.87 4.16
CA GLU A 289 13.31 0.41 5.56
C GLU A 289 13.75 -1.05 5.62
N ALA A 290 13.26 -1.90 4.70
CA ALA A 290 13.69 -3.30 4.60
C ALA A 290 15.20 -3.49 4.34
N ARG A 291 15.91 -2.48 3.81
CA ARG A 291 17.37 -2.52 3.66
C ARG A 291 18.05 -2.32 5.01
N THR A 292 17.71 -1.23 5.69
CA THR A 292 18.24 -0.91 7.03
C THR A 292 17.91 -2.00 8.04
N ALA A 293 16.68 -2.50 8.05
CA ALA A 293 16.30 -3.57 8.96
C ALA A 293 17.01 -4.90 8.66
N ALA A 294 17.38 -5.19 7.42
CA ALA A 294 18.15 -6.40 7.13
C ALA A 294 19.54 -6.33 7.79
N GLU A 295 20.21 -5.18 7.69
CA GLU A 295 21.51 -4.93 8.34
C GLU A 295 21.37 -4.97 9.87
N ASN A 296 20.32 -4.37 10.43
CA ASN A 296 20.08 -4.35 11.87
C ASN A 296 19.75 -5.75 12.43
N VAL A 297 18.95 -6.54 11.71
CA VAL A 297 18.65 -7.93 12.08
C VAL A 297 19.92 -8.79 12.00
N GLU A 298 20.76 -8.61 10.99
CA GLU A 298 22.04 -9.32 10.86
C GLU A 298 22.97 -9.01 12.05
N ARG A 299 23.17 -7.72 12.37
CA ARG A 299 23.96 -7.30 13.53
C ARG A 299 23.43 -7.87 14.84
N LEU A 300 22.10 -7.91 14.99
CA LEU A 300 21.47 -8.50 16.17
C LEU A 300 21.70 -10.00 16.24
N VAL A 301 21.53 -10.73 15.14
CA VAL A 301 21.84 -12.18 15.07
C VAL A 301 23.29 -12.42 15.47
N ASP A 302 24.23 -11.67 14.92
CA ASP A 302 25.66 -11.82 15.23
C ASP A 302 25.98 -11.51 16.69
N ALA A 303 25.42 -10.44 17.25
CA ALA A 303 25.56 -10.08 18.65
C ALA A 303 25.03 -11.19 19.57
N ARG A 304 23.84 -11.74 19.28
CA ARG A 304 23.23 -12.81 20.09
C ARG A 304 24.00 -14.13 20.00
N ARG A 305 24.61 -14.43 18.84
CA ARG A 305 25.42 -15.65 18.65
C ARG A 305 26.80 -15.57 19.27
N ASN A 306 27.47 -14.43 19.15
CA ASN A 306 28.90 -14.32 19.46
C ASN A 306 29.17 -13.51 20.74
N GLY A 307 28.30 -12.56 21.09
CA GLY A 307 28.44 -11.66 22.23
C GLY A 307 27.58 -12.02 23.45
N GLY A 308 26.55 -12.86 23.27
CA GLY A 308 25.57 -13.22 24.31
C GLY A 308 24.40 -12.22 24.40
N GLU A 309 23.40 -12.52 25.24
CA GLU A 309 22.14 -11.76 25.26
C GLU A 309 22.26 -10.30 25.74
N ALA A 310 23.33 -9.95 26.45
CA ALA A 310 23.54 -8.61 27.01
C ALA A 310 24.20 -7.61 26.04
N VAL A 311 24.63 -8.06 24.86
CA VAL A 311 25.28 -7.19 23.86
C VAL A 311 24.21 -6.57 22.98
N ASP A 312 24.05 -5.26 23.10
CA ASP A 312 23.24 -4.47 22.17
C ASP A 312 24.14 -3.98 21.03
N PRO A 313 23.91 -4.41 19.78
CA PRO A 313 24.74 -3.99 18.65
C PRO A 313 24.51 -2.52 18.30
N ASP A 314 25.51 -1.90 17.65
CA ASP A 314 25.35 -0.58 17.04
C ASP A 314 24.51 -0.72 15.75
N LEU A 315 23.32 -0.14 15.76
CA LEU A 315 22.34 -0.28 14.68
C LEU A 315 22.42 0.87 13.69
N GLU A 316 22.19 0.56 12.41
CA GLU A 316 22.03 1.58 11.39
C GLU A 316 20.79 2.41 11.62
N ALA A 317 20.94 3.72 11.43
CA ALA A 317 19.85 4.68 11.49
C ALA A 317 19.25 4.88 10.10
N PHE A 318 17.97 4.53 9.96
CA PHE A 318 17.19 4.74 8.75
C PHE A 318 17.02 6.23 8.47
N ARG A 319 17.34 6.66 7.25
CA ARG A 319 17.04 8.01 6.73
C ARG A 319 16.16 7.88 5.49
N PHE A 320 15.02 8.57 5.47
CA PHE A 320 14.14 8.52 4.32
C PHE A 320 14.50 9.58 3.28
N GLU A 321 14.96 9.13 2.12
CA GLU A 321 15.18 9.99 0.97
C GLU A 321 14.24 9.61 -0.17
N SER A 322 13.40 10.57 -0.58
CA SER A 322 12.49 10.40 -1.71
C SER A 322 13.12 10.94 -3.01
N PRO A 323 13.30 10.11 -4.05
CA PRO A 323 13.70 10.59 -5.38
C PRO A 323 12.59 11.38 -6.08
N GLY A 324 11.37 11.33 -5.54
CA GLY A 324 10.18 11.90 -6.15
C GLY A 324 8.93 11.09 -5.84
N TRP A 325 7.78 11.60 -6.28
CA TRP A 325 6.48 10.96 -6.11
C TRP A 325 5.86 10.66 -7.47
N VAL A 326 5.07 9.60 -7.58
CA VAL A 326 4.35 9.29 -8.82
C VAL A 326 2.99 8.69 -8.51
N VAL A 327 1.96 9.15 -9.21
CA VAL A 327 0.60 8.65 -9.08
C VAL A 327 -0.07 8.62 -10.45
N SER A 328 -0.87 7.59 -10.69
CA SER A 328 -1.75 7.47 -11.84
C SER A 328 -3.08 8.16 -11.58
N VAL A 329 -3.62 8.82 -12.61
CA VAL A 329 -4.98 9.38 -12.63
C VAL A 329 -5.61 8.89 -13.92
N GLY A 330 -6.38 7.80 -13.83
CA GLY A 330 -6.97 7.15 -15.01
C GLY A 330 -5.90 6.74 -16.03
N ASP A 331 -5.93 7.36 -17.21
CA ASP A 331 -4.96 7.14 -18.28
C ASP A 331 -3.69 8.01 -18.19
N GLU A 332 -3.70 9.02 -17.33
CA GLU A 332 -2.58 9.92 -17.11
C GLU A 332 -1.79 9.54 -15.85
N ALA A 333 -0.66 10.21 -15.69
CA ALA A 333 0.14 10.14 -14.47
C ALA A 333 0.72 11.51 -14.15
N VAL A 334 0.92 11.75 -12.87
CA VAL A 334 1.62 12.91 -12.32
C VAL A 334 2.82 12.39 -11.56
N ALA A 335 3.99 12.99 -11.80
CA ALA A 335 5.21 12.65 -11.09
C ALA A 335 6.01 13.89 -10.68
N THR A 336 6.85 13.77 -9.67
CA THR A 336 7.89 14.73 -9.35
C THR A 336 9.28 14.11 -9.47
N VAL A 337 10.24 14.93 -9.89
CA VAL A 337 11.68 14.64 -9.80
C VAL A 337 12.35 15.89 -9.26
N GLY A 338 12.79 15.84 -8.00
CA GLY A 338 13.14 17.05 -7.25
C GLY A 338 11.95 18.02 -7.19
N SER A 339 12.17 19.28 -7.58
CA SER A 339 11.11 20.32 -7.61
C SER A 339 10.27 20.33 -8.88
N ARG A 340 10.64 19.57 -9.91
CA ARG A 340 9.96 19.56 -11.22
C ARG A 340 8.78 18.60 -11.19
N VAL A 341 7.64 19.05 -11.72
CA VAL A 341 6.47 18.22 -11.98
C VAL A 341 6.51 17.75 -13.43
N LEU A 342 6.29 16.45 -13.62
CA LEU A 342 6.08 15.81 -14.91
C LEU A 342 4.63 15.36 -15.00
N THR A 343 4.01 15.54 -16.16
CA THR A 343 2.68 15.02 -16.50
C THR A 343 2.74 14.31 -17.84
N GLY A 344 1.67 13.62 -18.24
CA GLY A 344 1.62 13.05 -19.59
C GLY A 344 2.48 11.79 -19.75
N ARG A 345 3.05 11.62 -20.95
CA ARG A 345 3.91 10.47 -21.30
C ARG A 345 5.16 10.35 -20.42
N PRO A 346 5.92 11.42 -20.10
CA PRO A 346 7.08 11.31 -19.21
C PRO A 346 6.72 10.77 -17.82
N ALA A 347 5.61 11.21 -17.24
CA ALA A 347 5.14 10.73 -15.95
C ALA A 347 4.69 9.27 -16.00
N ARG A 348 4.00 8.86 -17.07
CA ARG A 348 3.63 7.45 -17.30
C ARG A 348 4.84 6.53 -17.41
N ALA A 349 5.84 6.93 -18.19
CA ALA A 349 7.08 6.17 -18.34
C ALA A 349 7.80 6.00 -16.98
N LEU A 350 7.84 7.05 -16.16
CA LEU A 350 8.40 6.99 -14.81
C LEU A 350 7.57 6.09 -13.88
N LYS A 351 6.24 6.12 -13.98
CA LYS A 351 5.36 5.23 -13.21
C LYS A 351 5.62 3.75 -13.56
N ALA A 352 5.74 3.44 -14.84
CA ALA A 352 6.06 2.09 -15.32
C ALA A 352 7.44 1.63 -14.85
N SER A 353 8.45 2.52 -14.87
CA SER A 353 9.80 2.16 -14.43
C SER A 353 9.87 1.87 -12.93
N VAL A 354 9.09 2.55 -12.09
CA VAL A 354 8.98 2.25 -10.65
C VAL A 354 8.41 0.84 -10.42
N GLY A 355 7.35 0.47 -11.14
CA GLY A 355 6.77 -0.88 -11.05
C GLY A 355 7.76 -1.97 -11.48
N LEU A 356 8.43 -1.77 -12.61
CA LEU A 356 9.45 -2.69 -13.14
C LEU A 356 10.68 -2.80 -12.22
N GLY A 357 11.18 -1.68 -11.72
CA GLY A 357 12.31 -1.65 -10.80
C GLY A 357 12.00 -2.42 -9.52
N TYR A 358 10.79 -2.26 -8.98
CA TYR A 358 10.36 -3.04 -7.82
C TYR A 358 10.27 -4.54 -8.13
N LEU A 359 9.53 -4.94 -9.16
CA LEU A 359 9.38 -6.35 -9.56
C LEU A 359 10.72 -7.04 -9.83
N SER A 360 11.65 -6.32 -10.47
CA SER A 360 13.01 -6.81 -10.72
C SER A 360 13.79 -7.00 -9.42
N SER A 361 13.60 -6.12 -8.43
CA SER A 361 14.28 -6.21 -7.13
C SER A 361 13.79 -7.37 -6.25
N VAL A 362 12.57 -7.87 -6.49
CA VAL A 362 11.99 -9.01 -5.75
C VAL A 362 12.06 -10.33 -6.53
N GLY A 363 12.63 -10.33 -7.74
CA GLY A 363 13.12 -11.52 -8.42
C GLY A 363 12.07 -12.45 -9.02
N ASP A 364 11.06 -11.91 -9.72
CA ASP A 364 10.13 -12.73 -10.52
C ASP A 364 10.20 -12.37 -12.02
N PRO A 365 10.98 -13.12 -12.82
CA PRO A 365 11.13 -12.86 -14.26
C PRO A 365 9.81 -12.93 -15.03
N GLY A 366 8.85 -13.77 -14.60
CA GLY A 366 7.56 -13.95 -15.27
C GLY A 366 6.64 -12.73 -15.09
N SER A 367 6.57 -12.22 -13.87
CA SER A 367 5.79 -11.01 -13.55
C SER A 367 6.40 -9.74 -14.16
N VAL A 368 7.74 -9.66 -14.25
CA VAL A 368 8.43 -8.58 -14.97
C VAL A 368 8.06 -8.57 -16.46
N ALA A 369 8.06 -9.73 -17.12
CA ALA A 369 7.72 -9.84 -18.53
C ALA A 369 6.25 -9.46 -18.82
N GLY A 370 5.31 -9.93 -17.99
CA GLY A 370 3.90 -9.56 -18.09
C GLY A 370 3.65 -8.06 -17.89
N PHE A 371 4.26 -7.48 -16.85
CA PHE A 371 4.15 -6.06 -16.57
C PHE A 371 4.76 -5.19 -17.69
N ALA A 372 5.95 -5.55 -18.17
CA ALA A 372 6.62 -4.84 -19.27
C ALA A 372 5.81 -4.91 -20.57
N ALA A 373 5.24 -6.07 -20.90
CA ALA A 373 4.38 -6.24 -22.06
C ALA A 373 3.16 -5.32 -21.97
N ARG A 374 2.51 -5.21 -20.80
CA ARG A 374 1.35 -4.33 -20.63
C ARG A 374 1.70 -2.85 -20.78
N GLU A 375 2.72 -2.37 -20.07
CA GLU A 375 3.07 -0.95 -20.09
C GLU A 375 3.59 -0.50 -21.47
N PHE A 376 4.41 -1.32 -22.14
CA PHE A 376 5.06 -0.90 -23.40
C PHE A 376 4.37 -1.38 -24.69
N LEU A 377 3.63 -2.49 -24.69
CA LEU A 377 2.91 -2.95 -25.90
C LEU A 377 1.51 -2.33 -26.02
N SER A 378 0.86 -1.95 -24.91
CA SER A 378 -0.44 -1.28 -24.98
C SER A 378 -0.35 0.14 -25.55
N GLU A 379 0.78 0.83 -25.36
CA GLU A 379 1.05 2.13 -26.01
C GLU A 379 1.13 2.01 -27.54
N ARG A 380 1.56 0.85 -28.06
CA ARG A 380 1.70 0.63 -29.51
C ARG A 380 0.33 0.49 -30.20
N PHE A 381 -0.68 -0.04 -29.53
CA PHE A 381 -2.05 -0.15 -30.05
C PHE A 381 -2.87 1.15 -29.95
N ARG A 382 -2.45 2.11 -29.11
CA ARG A 382 -3.02 3.47 -29.08
C ARG A 382 -2.47 4.39 -30.17
N ARG A 383 -1.40 4.00 -30.89
CA ARG A 383 -0.85 4.79 -32.02
C ARG A 383 -1.63 4.65 -33.32
N ASP A 384 -2.53 3.67 -33.43
CA ASP A 384 -3.26 3.34 -34.66
C ASP A 384 -4.78 3.63 -34.58
N ARG A 385 -5.24 4.50 -33.66
CA ARG A 385 -6.64 4.97 -33.62
C ARG A 385 -6.75 6.47 -33.56
#